data_AF-A0A941ZLZ3-F1
#
_entry.id   AF-A0A941ZLZ3-F1
#
_cell.length_a   1.000
_cell.length_b   1.000
_cell.length_c   1.000
_cell.angle_alpha   90.00
_cell.angle_beta   90.00
_cell.angle_gamma   90.00
#
_symmetry.space_group_name_H-M   'P 1'
#
loop_
_entity.id
_entity.type
_entity.pdbx_description
1 polymer ?
#
loop_
_entity_poly.entity_id
_entity_poly.type
_entity_poly.pdbx_seq_one_letter_code
_entity_poly.pdbx_strand_id
1 'polypeptide(L)'
;MRHLPDIFALACAFCPLTNLACTKGKMLPHRANNRLTYIKPTARNWRLPLYFSCSFPIVSTLKASMAAVLCKVSLYYSAIEDRLCLVGNADSGAPLSFWLTLRLSRLLATQLIKFVERATPASAAHEALLAFEQTAAELQNAPTEPVAPCEQHPPLLLSRVDLNESNGHLTLRFPLPGEDSACLTFSPTQTRQWIGILYRQFIAAGWPLDDWPDWMANELQPQTAPPPTAARLH
;
A
#
# COMPACT_ATOMS: atom_id res chain seq x y z
N MET A 1 -33.26 -0.44 32.52
CA MET A 1 -33.20 0.63 33.56
C MET A 1 -32.12 0.28 34.59
N ARG A 2 -30.90 0.77 34.38
CA ARG A 2 -29.90 0.94 35.45
C ARG A 2 -29.09 2.18 35.08
N HIS A 3 -29.26 3.22 35.90
CA HIS A 3 -28.52 4.47 35.89
C HIS A 3 -27.18 4.28 36.63
N LEU A 4 -26.12 4.91 36.12
CA LEU A 4 -25.08 5.55 36.93
C LEU A 4 -24.48 6.73 36.11
N PRO A 5 -23.87 7.74 36.79
CA PRO A 5 -24.05 9.15 36.44
C PRO A 5 -22.84 9.84 35.80
N ASP A 6 -23.13 10.98 35.18
CA ASP A 6 -22.25 12.13 34.93
C ASP A 6 -21.85 12.83 36.24
N ILE A 7 -20.56 13.16 36.43
CA ILE A 7 -20.10 14.28 37.28
C ILE A 7 -18.76 14.86 36.75
N PHE A 8 -18.80 16.14 36.34
CA PHE A 8 -17.88 17.28 36.55
C PHE A 8 -16.34 17.14 36.38
N ALA A 9 -15.54 18.15 36.05
CA ALA A 9 -15.67 19.49 35.47
C ALA A 9 -14.27 20.18 35.46
N LEU A 10 -14.10 21.13 34.53
CA LEU A 10 -13.45 22.45 34.67
C LEU A 10 -11.97 22.61 35.11
N ALA A 11 -11.21 23.18 34.17
CA ALA A 11 -10.48 24.46 34.22
C ALA A 11 -9.12 24.60 34.97
N CYS A 12 -8.13 25.07 34.20
CA CYS A 12 -7.24 26.23 34.47
C CYS A 12 -6.51 26.53 33.13
N ALA A 13 -6.61 27.67 32.42
CA ALA A 13 -6.52 29.10 32.72
C ALA A 13 -5.07 29.68 32.70
N PHE A 14 -4.85 30.59 31.73
CA PHE A 14 -3.92 31.76 31.67
C PHE A 14 -2.38 31.56 31.50
N CYS A 15 -1.74 32.00 30.37
CA CYS A 15 -1.26 33.36 29.93
C CYS A 15 0.02 33.85 30.68
N PRO A 16 0.92 34.73 30.17
CA PRO A 16 0.97 35.51 28.91
C PRO A 16 2.37 35.67 28.22
N LEU A 17 2.37 36.54 27.20
CA LEU A 17 3.41 37.02 26.26
C LEU A 17 4.66 37.73 26.84
N THR A 18 5.75 37.74 26.04
CA THR A 18 6.46 38.92 25.42
C THR A 18 7.99 38.81 25.44
N ASN A 19 8.64 38.99 24.28
CA ASN A 19 9.68 40.02 24.13
C ASN A 19 10.06 40.29 22.67
N LEU A 20 10.00 41.57 22.31
CA LEU A 20 10.55 42.18 21.10
C LEU A 20 12.02 42.57 21.36
N ALA A 21 12.90 42.41 20.37
CA ALA A 21 14.03 43.31 20.21
C ALA A 21 14.38 43.50 18.73
N CYS A 22 14.44 44.77 18.36
CA CYS A 22 14.67 45.32 17.03
C CYS A 22 16.04 46.01 17.06
N THR A 23 16.94 45.73 16.11
CA THR A 23 18.06 46.63 15.80
C THR A 23 18.36 46.66 14.29
N LYS A 24 18.28 47.88 13.74
CA LYS A 24 18.88 48.37 12.47
C LYS A 24 20.40 48.17 12.56
N GLY A 25 21.23 47.93 11.53
CA GLY A 25 21.17 48.13 10.08
C GLY A 25 22.52 48.73 9.64
N LYS A 26 23.15 48.25 8.55
CA LYS A 26 23.96 49.04 7.60
C LYS A 26 24.50 48.20 6.42
N MET A 27 24.52 48.87 5.27
CA MET A 27 24.78 48.46 3.88
C MET A 27 26.23 48.08 3.54
N LEU A 28 26.40 47.02 2.73
CA LEU A 28 26.98 46.92 1.35
C LEU A 28 28.20 47.80 0.96
N PRO A 29 29.13 47.30 0.09
CA PRO A 29 28.79 47.15 -1.35
C PRO A 29 29.45 46.00 -2.16
N HIS A 30 28.77 45.71 -3.29
CA HIS A 30 29.23 45.32 -4.64
C HIS A 30 30.16 44.09 -4.84
N ARG A 31 30.02 43.23 -5.87
CA ARG A 31 29.54 43.43 -7.25
C ARG A 31 29.31 42.06 -7.96
N ALA A 32 28.24 42.01 -8.77
CA ALA A 32 28.07 41.39 -10.11
C ALA A 32 28.49 39.92 -10.37
N ASN A 33 27.83 39.09 -11.19
CA ASN A 33 26.71 39.24 -12.13
C ASN A 33 26.30 37.79 -12.54
N ASN A 34 25.02 37.48 -12.64
CA ASN A 34 24.42 37.19 -13.94
C ASN A 34 22.89 37.30 -13.86
N ARG A 35 22.31 38.03 -14.82
CA ARG A 35 20.93 38.51 -14.83
C ARG A 35 20.30 38.04 -16.14
N LEU A 36 19.12 37.44 -16.04
CA LEU A 36 18.01 37.75 -16.96
C LEU A 36 16.71 37.41 -16.22
N THR A 37 16.10 38.48 -15.72
CA THR A 37 14.75 38.51 -15.14
C THR A 37 13.81 39.13 -16.15
N TYR A 38 12.57 38.64 -16.22
CA TYR A 38 11.43 39.50 -16.51
C TYR A 38 10.25 39.15 -15.57
N ILE A 39 9.71 40.17 -14.91
CA ILE A 39 8.63 40.11 -13.92
C ILE A 39 7.44 40.94 -14.45
N LYS A 40 6.26 40.28 -14.46
CA LYS A 40 4.86 40.70 -14.21
C LYS A 40 4.38 42.14 -14.51
N PRO A 41 3.07 42.24 -14.79
CA PRO A 41 2.23 43.27 -14.16
C PRO A 41 1.25 42.66 -13.13
N THR A 42 1.22 43.32 -11.99
CA THR A 42 0.35 43.20 -10.82
C THR A 42 -1.03 43.85 -11.02
N ALA A 43 -2.06 43.26 -10.40
CA ALA A 43 -3.19 43.96 -9.76
C ALA A 43 -3.78 43.02 -8.69
N ARG A 44 -3.75 43.38 -7.39
CA ARG A 44 -4.89 43.91 -6.58
C ARG A 44 -6.14 43.03 -6.67
N ASN A 45 -6.83 42.60 -5.62
CA ASN A 45 -7.02 43.14 -4.27
C ASN A 45 -7.72 42.01 -3.48
N TRP A 46 -7.26 41.67 -2.27
CA TRP A 46 -7.93 40.68 -1.42
C TRP A 46 -8.88 41.41 -0.46
N ARG A 47 -10.19 41.28 -0.69
CA ARG A 47 -11.24 41.51 0.33
C ARG A 47 -12.38 40.52 0.08
N LEU A 48 -12.60 39.64 1.05
CA LEU A 48 -13.79 38.78 1.16
C LEU A 48 -15.05 39.64 1.38
N PRO A 49 -16.23 39.11 1.02
CA PRO A 49 -17.15 38.80 2.11
C PRO A 49 -17.82 37.42 1.97
N LEU A 50 -18.06 36.88 3.16
CA LEU A 50 -19.07 35.94 3.62
C LEU A 50 -20.27 35.61 2.69
N TYR A 51 -20.74 34.37 2.86
CA TYR A 51 -22.01 33.77 2.43
C TYR A 51 -22.13 33.31 0.97
N PHE A 52 -21.91 32.02 0.75
CA PHE A 52 -22.93 31.19 0.11
C PHE A 52 -22.98 29.83 0.81
N SER A 53 -23.93 29.71 1.74
CA SER A 53 -24.42 28.43 2.22
C SER A 53 -25.26 27.82 1.10
N CYS A 54 -24.67 26.96 0.27
CA CYS A 54 -25.46 26.06 -0.56
C CYS A 54 -25.86 24.86 0.27
N SER A 55 -27.06 24.93 0.85
CA SER A 55 -27.81 23.74 1.26
C SER A 55 -28.11 22.94 -0.01
N PHE A 56 -27.28 21.94 -0.29
CA PHE A 56 -27.63 20.89 -1.24
C PHE A 56 -28.54 19.87 -0.52
N PRO A 57 -29.81 19.71 -0.91
CA PRO A 57 -30.51 18.47 -0.59
C PRO A 57 -30.02 17.44 -1.60
N ILE A 58 -28.88 16.81 -1.36
CA ILE A 58 -28.55 15.60 -2.11
C ILE A 58 -29.22 14.46 -1.36
N VAL A 59 -30.38 14.11 -1.89
CA VAL A 59 -31.06 12.83 -1.72
C VAL A 59 -30.01 11.74 -1.60
N SER A 60 -29.86 11.21 -0.38
CA SER A 60 -29.13 9.97 -0.13
C SER A 60 -29.93 8.84 -0.77
N THR A 61 -29.79 8.69 -2.08
CA THR A 61 -30.00 7.39 -2.70
C THR A 61 -28.86 6.54 -2.16
N LEU A 62 -29.17 5.76 -1.13
CA LEU A 62 -28.37 4.60 -0.73
C LEU A 62 -28.32 3.66 -1.94
N LYS A 63 -27.42 3.96 -2.88
CA LYS A 63 -27.01 3.01 -3.90
C LYS A 63 -26.29 1.93 -3.11
N ALA A 64 -26.81 0.70 -3.14
CA ALA A 64 -26.10 -0.43 -2.59
C ALA A 64 -24.72 -0.46 -3.26
N SER A 65 -23.66 -0.24 -2.48
CA SER A 65 -22.28 -0.32 -2.94
C SER A 65 -22.08 -1.74 -3.48
N MET A 66 -21.86 -1.88 -4.79
CA MET A 66 -21.66 -3.19 -5.39
C MET A 66 -20.17 -3.51 -5.29
N ALA A 67 -19.85 -4.64 -4.68
CA ALA A 67 -18.49 -5.15 -4.61
C ALA A 67 -18.31 -6.21 -5.70
N ALA A 68 -17.52 -5.91 -6.73
CA ALA A 68 -17.08 -6.92 -7.69
C ALA A 68 -16.12 -7.89 -7.00
N VAL A 69 -16.20 -9.18 -7.28
CA VAL A 69 -15.31 -10.20 -6.70
C VAL A 69 -14.25 -10.59 -7.72
N LEU A 70 -12.98 -10.45 -7.35
CA LEU A 70 -11.85 -10.89 -8.17
C LEU A 70 -11.55 -12.36 -7.86
N CYS A 71 -11.60 -13.22 -8.87
CA CYS A 71 -11.41 -14.67 -8.71
C CYS A 71 -10.02 -15.17 -9.14
N LYS A 72 -9.37 -14.47 -10.07
CA LYS A 72 -8.03 -14.76 -10.55
C LYS A 72 -7.31 -13.45 -10.79
N VAL A 73 -6.07 -13.35 -10.32
CA VAL A 73 -5.27 -12.13 -10.47
C VAL A 73 -3.87 -12.44 -11.03
N SER A 74 -3.29 -11.45 -11.68
CA SER A 74 -1.91 -11.45 -12.15
C SER A 74 -1.28 -10.12 -11.78
N LEU A 75 0.02 -10.16 -11.45
CA LEU A 75 0.78 -9.00 -11.03
C LEU A 75 2.08 -8.95 -11.83
N TYR A 76 2.35 -7.82 -12.47
CA TYR A 76 3.57 -7.60 -13.23
C TYR A 76 4.09 -6.18 -13.06
N TYR A 77 5.41 -6.02 -13.14
CA TYR A 77 6.07 -4.72 -13.21
C TYR A 77 6.04 -4.17 -14.64
N SER A 78 5.73 -2.88 -14.77
CA SER A 78 5.84 -2.11 -16.01
C SER A 78 7.01 -1.15 -15.90
N ALA A 79 8.06 -1.37 -16.70
CA ALA A 79 9.21 -0.47 -16.77
C ALA A 79 8.88 0.89 -17.38
N ILE A 80 7.86 0.97 -18.23
CA ILE A 80 7.42 2.22 -18.87
C ILE A 80 6.72 3.13 -17.85
N GLU A 81 5.84 2.54 -17.02
CA GLU A 81 5.08 3.28 -16.01
C GLU A 81 5.83 3.41 -14.67
N ASP A 82 6.89 2.61 -14.49
CA ASP A 82 7.63 2.38 -13.24
C ASP A 82 6.70 2.00 -12.07
N ARG A 83 5.78 1.07 -12.33
CA ARG A 83 4.70 0.66 -11.42
C ARG A 83 4.36 -0.81 -11.56
N LEU A 84 3.74 -1.38 -10.53
CA LEU A 84 3.13 -2.70 -10.65
C LEU A 84 1.71 -2.56 -11.20
N CYS A 85 1.34 -3.41 -12.16
CA CYS A 85 -0.04 -3.59 -12.58
C CYS A 85 -0.60 -4.87 -11.97
N LEU A 86 -1.72 -4.75 -11.27
CA LEU A 86 -2.58 -5.87 -10.91
C LEU A 86 -3.69 -5.99 -11.95
N VAL A 87 -3.89 -7.17 -12.53
CA VAL A 87 -5.00 -7.46 -13.43
C VAL A 87 -5.81 -8.60 -12.84
N GLY A 88 -7.12 -8.44 -12.73
CA GLY A 88 -8.00 -9.41 -12.11
C GLY A 88 -9.24 -9.71 -12.95
N ASN A 89 -9.59 -10.99 -13.06
CA ASN A 89 -10.90 -11.39 -13.57
C ASN A 89 -11.95 -11.09 -12.50
N ALA A 90 -12.89 -10.21 -12.85
CA ALA A 90 -14.04 -9.93 -12.01
C ALA A 90 -15.21 -10.85 -12.36
N ASP A 91 -16.01 -11.20 -11.36
CA ASP A 91 -17.29 -11.88 -11.52
C ASP A 91 -18.30 -11.05 -12.36
N SER A 92 -18.14 -9.73 -12.40
CA SER A 92 -18.90 -8.82 -13.25
C SER A 92 -18.61 -8.97 -14.76
N GLY A 93 -17.63 -9.81 -15.14
CA GLY A 93 -17.32 -10.17 -16.52
C GLY A 93 -16.03 -9.54 -17.04
N ALA A 94 -15.98 -8.22 -17.17
CA ALA A 94 -14.79 -7.53 -17.70
C ALA A 94 -13.62 -7.59 -16.69
N PRO A 95 -12.36 -7.84 -17.14
CA PRO A 95 -11.22 -7.78 -16.24
C PRO A 95 -10.99 -6.36 -15.75
N LEU A 96 -10.61 -6.24 -14.48
CA LEU A 96 -10.23 -4.98 -13.86
C LEU A 96 -8.70 -4.90 -13.76
N SER A 97 -8.15 -3.74 -14.08
CA SER A 97 -6.71 -3.50 -14.00
C SER A 97 -6.42 -2.33 -13.06
N PHE A 98 -5.35 -2.42 -12.27
CA PHE A 98 -4.99 -1.44 -11.27
C PHE A 98 -3.49 -1.15 -11.26
N TRP A 99 -3.13 0.13 -11.30
CA TRP A 99 -1.77 0.57 -11.04
C TRP A 99 -1.51 0.72 -9.55
N LEU A 100 -0.45 0.09 -9.08
CA LEU A 100 0.10 0.20 -7.72
C LEU A 100 1.43 0.95 -7.79
N THR A 101 1.49 2.11 -7.11
CA THR A 101 2.74 2.86 -6.92
C THR A 101 3.69 2.10 -6.00
N LEU A 102 5.01 2.33 -6.12
CA LEU A 102 6.01 1.77 -5.19
C LEU A 102 5.61 1.97 -3.72
N ARG A 103 5.15 3.17 -3.35
CA ARG A 103 4.70 3.47 -1.98
C ARG A 103 3.55 2.55 -1.54
N LEU A 104 2.54 2.37 -2.40
CA LEU A 104 1.40 1.51 -2.09
C LEU A 104 1.80 0.03 -2.06
N SER A 105 2.67 -0.40 -2.97
CA SER A 105 3.20 -1.77 -3.03
C SER A 105 4.01 -2.11 -1.78
N ARG A 106 4.86 -1.19 -1.28
CA ARG A 106 5.60 -1.37 -0.01
C ARG A 106 4.66 -1.51 1.18
N LEU A 107 3.69 -0.61 1.30
CA LEU A 107 2.68 -0.67 2.36
C LEU A 107 1.90 -1.98 2.32
N LEU A 108 1.52 -2.44 1.12
CA LEU A 108 0.82 -3.70 0.94
C LEU A 108 1.72 -4.87 1.37
N ALA A 109 2.96 -4.96 0.86
CA ALA A 109 3.92 -5.98 1.26
C ALA A 109 4.06 -6.10 2.78
N THR A 110 4.26 -4.98 3.47
CA THR A 110 4.37 -4.94 4.94
C THR A 110 3.15 -5.52 5.63
N GLN A 111 1.93 -5.23 5.16
CA GLN A 111 0.72 -5.76 5.81
C GLN A 111 0.53 -7.26 5.54
N LEU A 112 0.87 -7.73 4.35
CA LEU A 112 0.80 -9.16 4.02
C LEU A 112 1.79 -9.98 4.83
N ILE A 113 3.03 -9.49 4.95
CA ILE A 113 4.08 -10.10 5.77
C ILE A 113 3.60 -10.20 7.23
N LYS A 114 3.08 -9.11 7.80
CA LYS A 114 2.54 -9.13 9.17
C LYS A 114 1.37 -10.09 9.35
N PHE A 115 0.53 -10.25 8.34
CA PHE A 115 -0.57 -11.21 8.38
C PHE A 115 -0.06 -12.65 8.46
N VAL A 116 0.91 -13.03 7.62
CA VAL A 116 1.46 -14.40 7.64
C VAL A 116 2.30 -14.68 8.88
N GLU A 117 3.03 -13.69 9.40
CA GLU A 117 3.74 -13.78 10.68
C GLU A 117 2.80 -14.05 11.85
N ARG A 118 1.66 -13.34 11.91
CA ARG A 118 0.63 -13.60 12.94
C ARG A 118 -0.08 -14.93 12.76
N ALA A 119 -0.26 -15.39 11.53
CA ALA A 119 -0.90 -16.66 11.24
C ALA A 119 -0.01 -17.87 11.57
N THR A 120 1.32 -17.70 11.60
CA THR A 120 2.27 -18.75 11.99
C THR A 120 2.40 -18.84 13.51
N PRO A 121 2.34 -20.04 14.10
CA PRO A 121 2.54 -20.21 15.53
C PRO A 121 3.88 -19.64 16.02
N ALA A 122 3.83 -18.89 17.12
CA ALA A 122 5.02 -18.41 17.79
C ALA A 122 5.79 -19.60 18.39
N SER A 123 7.09 -19.70 18.09
CA SER A 123 7.97 -20.73 18.63
C SER A 123 9.42 -20.26 18.65
N ALA A 124 10.31 -21.00 19.31
CA ALA A 124 11.75 -20.74 19.24
C ALA A 124 12.33 -20.89 17.82
N ALA A 125 11.63 -21.61 16.93
CA ALA A 125 11.99 -21.83 15.53
C ALA A 125 11.06 -21.07 14.57
N HIS A 126 10.45 -19.96 15.02
CA HIS A 126 9.40 -19.26 14.28
C HIS A 126 9.84 -18.83 12.87
N GLU A 127 11.04 -18.30 12.73
CA GLU A 127 11.57 -17.87 11.42
C GLU A 127 11.78 -19.04 10.45
N ALA A 128 12.30 -20.17 10.95
CA ALA A 128 12.45 -21.39 10.16
C ALA A 128 11.09 -21.96 9.72
N LEU A 129 10.08 -21.85 10.58
CA LEU A 129 8.71 -22.26 10.25
C LEU A 129 8.09 -21.35 9.18
N LEU A 130 8.31 -20.03 9.27
CA LEU A 130 7.86 -19.06 8.26
C LEU A 130 8.46 -19.38 6.88
N ALA A 131 9.79 -19.60 6.82
CA ALA A 131 10.48 -19.97 5.60
C ALA A 131 9.95 -21.30 5.03
N PHE A 132 9.78 -22.32 5.88
CA PHE A 132 9.25 -23.62 5.46
C PHE A 132 7.83 -23.51 4.89
N GLU A 133 6.93 -22.79 5.57
CA GLU A 133 5.56 -22.58 5.11
C GLU A 133 5.49 -21.74 3.82
N GLN A 134 6.40 -20.77 3.65
CA GLN A 134 6.53 -19.99 2.42
C GLN A 134 6.93 -20.89 1.25
N THR A 135 8.00 -21.66 1.38
CA THR A 135 8.45 -22.60 0.34
C THR A 135 7.37 -23.64 0.02
N ALA A 136 6.69 -24.18 1.03
CA ALA A 136 5.58 -25.12 0.83
C ALA A 136 4.42 -24.48 0.04
N ALA A 137 4.10 -23.22 0.31
CA ALA A 137 3.06 -22.50 -0.42
C ALA A 137 3.47 -22.21 -1.88
N GLU A 138 4.73 -21.86 -2.12
CA GLU A 138 5.27 -21.64 -3.47
C GLU A 138 5.20 -22.90 -4.32
N LEU A 139 5.57 -24.06 -3.76
CA LEU A 139 5.48 -25.36 -4.47
C LEU A 139 4.05 -25.73 -4.85
N GLN A 140 3.05 -25.28 -4.09
CA GLN A 140 1.63 -25.48 -4.39
C GLN A 140 1.09 -24.49 -5.42
N ASN A 141 1.84 -23.46 -5.78
CA ASN A 141 1.43 -22.46 -6.76
C ASN A 141 1.57 -23.03 -8.18
N ALA A 142 0.53 -23.72 -8.64
CA ALA A 142 0.50 -24.22 -10.01
C ALA A 142 0.51 -23.05 -11.01
N PRO A 143 1.43 -23.02 -11.98
CA PRO A 143 1.41 -22.02 -13.05
C PRO A 143 0.06 -22.04 -13.76
N THR A 144 -0.60 -20.90 -13.79
CA THR A 144 -1.82 -20.71 -14.59
C THR A 144 -1.58 -19.61 -15.60
N GLU A 145 -2.32 -19.65 -16.71
CA GLU A 145 -2.24 -18.59 -17.73
C GLU A 145 -2.48 -17.22 -17.09
N PRO A 146 -1.60 -16.23 -17.28
CA PRO A 146 -1.80 -14.89 -16.71
C PRO A 146 -3.11 -14.26 -17.19
N VAL A 147 -3.74 -13.45 -16.33
CA VAL A 147 -4.88 -12.63 -16.74
C VAL A 147 -4.37 -11.49 -17.62
N ALA A 148 -4.82 -11.47 -18.88
CA ALA A 148 -4.46 -10.42 -19.82
C ALA A 148 -5.16 -9.09 -19.48
N PRO A 149 -4.48 -7.95 -19.62
CA PRO A 149 -5.13 -6.64 -19.51
C PRO A 149 -6.23 -6.47 -20.57
N CYS A 150 -7.30 -5.77 -20.24
CA CYS A 150 -8.31 -5.38 -21.21
C CYS A 150 -7.94 -4.02 -21.84
N GLU A 151 -7.75 -3.96 -23.16
CA GLU A 151 -7.45 -2.70 -23.85
C GLU A 151 -8.57 -1.65 -23.74
N GLN A 152 -9.82 -2.12 -23.58
CA GLN A 152 -10.99 -1.24 -23.44
C GLN A 152 -11.10 -0.59 -22.06
N HIS A 153 -10.40 -1.13 -21.07
CA HIS A 153 -10.47 -0.68 -19.68
C HIS A 153 -9.05 -0.41 -19.17
N PRO A 154 -8.52 0.80 -19.36
CA PRO A 154 -7.17 1.13 -18.93
C PRO A 154 -7.03 0.98 -17.41
N PRO A 155 -5.84 0.62 -16.90
CA PRO A 155 -5.69 0.37 -15.47
C PRO A 155 -5.94 1.61 -14.62
N LEU A 156 -6.69 1.44 -13.53
CA LEU A 156 -7.00 2.50 -12.59
C LEU A 156 -5.84 2.72 -11.61
N LEU A 157 -5.41 3.97 -11.45
CA LEU A 157 -4.40 4.31 -10.43
C LEU A 157 -5.01 4.28 -9.04
N LEU A 158 -4.53 3.36 -8.20
CA LEU A 158 -4.97 3.26 -6.81
C LEU A 158 -4.19 4.20 -5.90
N SER A 159 -4.92 4.95 -5.07
CA SER A 159 -4.35 5.78 -4.00
C SER A 159 -4.30 5.05 -2.64
N ARG A 160 -5.17 4.04 -2.46
CA ARG A 160 -5.30 3.19 -1.28
C ARG A 160 -5.78 1.79 -1.66
N VAL A 161 -5.48 0.82 -0.79
CA VAL A 161 -6.09 -0.51 -0.73
C VAL A 161 -6.51 -0.69 0.71
N ASP A 162 -7.77 -1.04 0.96
CA ASP A 162 -8.22 -1.34 2.31
C ASP A 162 -8.02 -2.83 2.58
N LEU A 163 -7.54 -3.18 3.76
CA LEU A 163 -7.32 -4.57 4.18
C LEU A 163 -8.27 -4.92 5.31
N ASN A 164 -8.85 -6.11 5.25
CA ASN A 164 -9.65 -6.66 6.33
C ASN A 164 -9.31 -8.12 6.58
N GLU A 165 -9.16 -8.50 7.84
CA GLU A 165 -8.91 -9.86 8.28
C GLU A 165 -10.17 -10.41 8.94
N SER A 166 -10.67 -11.54 8.42
CA SER A 166 -11.86 -12.19 8.96
C SER A 166 -11.77 -13.69 8.78
N ASN A 167 -12.05 -14.47 9.84
CA ASN A 167 -12.05 -15.93 9.81
C ASN A 167 -10.74 -16.55 9.30
N GLY A 168 -9.59 -15.91 9.57
CA GLY A 168 -8.28 -16.36 9.08
C GLY A 168 -8.03 -16.10 7.60
N HIS A 169 -8.92 -15.38 6.92
CA HIS A 169 -8.74 -14.92 5.55
C HIS A 169 -8.41 -13.43 5.52
N LEU A 170 -7.60 -13.03 4.54
CA LEU A 170 -7.28 -11.65 4.27
C LEU A 170 -8.03 -11.16 3.03
N THR A 171 -8.76 -10.06 3.15
CA THR A 171 -9.48 -9.44 2.04
C THR A 171 -8.88 -8.08 1.71
N LEU A 172 -8.46 -7.91 0.46
CA LEU A 172 -8.07 -6.64 -0.13
C LEU A 172 -9.28 -6.01 -0.83
N ARG A 173 -9.54 -4.74 -0.54
CA ARG A 173 -10.58 -3.95 -1.20
C ARG A 173 -9.95 -2.81 -2.00
N PHE A 174 -10.25 -2.78 -3.28
CA PHE A 174 -9.80 -1.79 -4.25
C PHE A 174 -10.96 -0.82 -4.54
N PRO A 175 -10.83 0.47 -4.20
CA PRO A 175 -11.86 1.46 -4.51
C PRO A 175 -12.04 1.63 -6.03
N LEU A 176 -13.28 1.66 -6.49
CA LEU A 176 -13.65 1.98 -7.86
C LEU A 176 -14.34 3.36 -7.92
N PRO A 177 -14.41 4.01 -9.10
CA PRO A 177 -15.22 5.20 -9.28
C PRO A 177 -16.70 4.93 -8.96
N GLY A 178 -17.38 5.87 -8.31
CA GLY A 178 -18.83 5.77 -8.06
C GLY A 178 -19.22 5.01 -6.79
N GLU A 179 -18.35 5.00 -5.76
CA GLU A 179 -18.54 4.33 -4.45
C GLU A 179 -18.57 2.79 -4.50
N ASP A 180 -18.28 2.20 -5.67
CA ASP A 180 -18.14 0.77 -5.84
C ASP A 180 -16.73 0.29 -5.41
N SER A 181 -16.55 -1.02 -5.27
CA SER A 181 -15.25 -1.61 -4.95
C SER A 181 -15.03 -2.95 -5.62
N ALA A 182 -13.78 -3.36 -5.78
CA ALA A 182 -13.42 -4.73 -6.11
C ALA A 182 -12.78 -5.40 -4.89
N CYS A 183 -13.12 -6.65 -4.63
CA CYS A 183 -12.63 -7.41 -3.48
C CYS A 183 -11.84 -8.63 -3.95
N LEU A 184 -10.72 -8.90 -3.27
CA LEU A 184 -9.90 -10.08 -3.47
C LEU A 184 -9.61 -10.70 -2.10
N THR A 185 -10.05 -11.94 -1.90
CA THR A 185 -9.90 -12.65 -0.63
C THR A 185 -8.92 -13.80 -0.78
N PHE A 186 -7.98 -13.89 0.15
CA PHE A 186 -6.93 -14.91 0.20
C PHE A 186 -7.08 -15.78 1.45
N SER A 187 -6.79 -17.07 1.30
CA SER A 187 -6.39 -17.93 2.42
C SER A 187 -4.97 -17.60 2.89
N PRO A 188 -4.52 -18.12 4.05
CA PRO A 188 -3.13 -17.96 4.49
C PRO A 188 -2.12 -18.46 3.46
N THR A 189 -2.34 -19.65 2.88
CA THR A 189 -1.49 -20.21 1.84
C THR A 189 -1.45 -19.33 0.58
N GLN A 190 -2.61 -18.83 0.12
CA GLN A 190 -2.66 -17.94 -1.03
C GLN A 190 -1.97 -16.60 -0.75
N THR A 191 -2.03 -16.11 0.49
CA THR A 191 -1.32 -14.89 0.89
C THR A 191 0.19 -15.08 0.78
N ARG A 192 0.73 -16.22 1.23
CA ARG A 192 2.15 -16.60 1.05
C ARG A 192 2.56 -16.64 -0.42
N GLN A 193 1.76 -17.29 -1.26
CA GLN A 193 1.99 -17.32 -2.71
C GLN A 193 2.03 -15.91 -3.30
N TRP A 194 1.12 -15.05 -2.86
CA TRP A 194 1.04 -13.68 -3.34
C TRP A 194 2.21 -12.81 -2.87
N ILE A 195 2.69 -13.00 -1.65
CA ILE A 195 3.93 -12.38 -1.14
C ILE A 195 5.12 -12.79 -2.02
N GLY A 196 5.25 -14.08 -2.37
CA GLY A 196 6.30 -14.56 -3.28
C GLY A 196 6.23 -13.93 -4.68
N ILE A 197 5.02 -13.81 -5.24
CA ILE A 197 4.81 -13.10 -6.52
C ILE A 197 5.23 -11.64 -6.40
N LEU A 198 4.79 -10.94 -5.35
CA LEU A 198 5.13 -9.54 -5.10
C LEU A 198 6.64 -9.34 -4.94
N TYR A 199 7.31 -10.22 -4.19
CA TYR A 199 8.75 -10.20 -3.98
C TYR A 199 9.51 -10.30 -5.30
N ARG A 200 9.15 -11.24 -6.16
CA ARG A 200 9.73 -11.37 -7.51
C ARG A 200 9.53 -10.13 -8.37
N GLN A 201 8.39 -9.45 -8.24
CA GLN A 201 8.16 -8.18 -8.95
C GLN A 201 9.00 -7.03 -8.40
N PHE A 202 9.26 -6.98 -7.08
CA PHE A 202 10.18 -6.01 -6.49
C PHE A 202 11.62 -6.22 -6.99
N ILE A 203 12.08 -7.48 -7.07
CA ILE A 203 13.37 -7.84 -7.66
C ILE A 203 13.44 -7.39 -9.13
N ALA A 204 12.43 -7.73 -9.93
CA ALA A 204 12.37 -7.37 -11.35
C ALA A 204 12.38 -5.86 -11.58
N ALA A 205 11.79 -5.10 -10.68
CA ALA A 205 11.76 -3.63 -10.72
C ALA A 205 13.07 -2.98 -10.24
N GLY A 206 14.00 -3.74 -9.66
CA GLY A 206 15.21 -3.19 -9.02
C GLY A 206 14.90 -2.29 -7.82
N TRP A 207 13.75 -2.50 -7.17
CA TRP A 207 13.32 -1.69 -6.03
C TRP A 207 14.02 -2.15 -4.74
N PRO A 208 14.20 -1.25 -3.75
CA PRO A 208 14.82 -1.60 -2.48
C PRO A 208 14.07 -2.72 -1.76
N LEU A 209 14.83 -3.66 -1.18
CA LEU A 209 14.30 -4.82 -0.45
C LEU A 209 14.43 -4.68 1.07
N ASP A 210 14.81 -3.50 1.57
CA ASP A 210 15.15 -3.28 2.99
C ASP A 210 14.01 -3.63 3.97
N ASP A 211 12.75 -3.59 3.51
CA ASP A 211 11.57 -3.89 4.33
C ASP A 211 11.17 -5.38 4.29
N TRP A 212 11.89 -6.23 3.53
CA TRP A 212 11.59 -7.64 3.38
C TRP A 212 12.36 -8.46 4.42
N PRO A 213 11.70 -9.42 5.09
CA PRO A 213 12.34 -10.21 6.13
C PRO A 213 13.29 -11.26 5.55
N ASP A 214 14.31 -11.64 6.33
CA ASP A 214 15.36 -12.58 5.91
C ASP A 214 14.80 -13.96 5.51
N TRP A 215 13.71 -14.40 6.16
CA TRP A 215 13.05 -15.66 5.83
C TRP A 215 12.45 -15.71 4.40
N MET A 216 12.25 -14.57 3.74
CA MET A 216 11.88 -14.50 2.32
C MET A 216 13.09 -14.63 1.38
N ALA A 217 14.28 -14.19 1.81
CA ALA A 217 15.47 -14.15 0.96
C ALA A 217 16.14 -15.53 0.80
N ASN A 218 15.93 -16.43 1.77
CA ASN A 218 16.54 -17.77 1.78
C ASN A 218 16.04 -18.72 0.69
N GLU A 219 15.07 -18.34 -0.15
CA GLU A 219 14.54 -19.18 -1.23
C GLU A 219 15.48 -19.29 -2.45
N LEU A 220 16.52 -18.46 -2.55
CA LEU A 220 17.45 -18.47 -3.69
C LEU A 220 18.73 -19.28 -3.46
N GLN A 221 18.94 -19.86 -2.28
CA GLN A 221 20.02 -20.84 -2.10
C GLN A 221 19.47 -22.24 -2.35
N PRO A 222 19.80 -22.91 -3.48
CA PRO A 222 19.60 -24.34 -3.57
C PRO A 222 20.27 -24.96 -2.36
N GLN A 223 19.49 -25.71 -1.58
CA GLN A 223 19.98 -26.52 -0.47
C GLN A 223 21.05 -27.44 -1.04
N THR A 224 22.32 -27.01 -0.95
CA THR A 224 23.47 -27.83 -1.30
C THR A 224 23.49 -28.91 -0.24
N ALA A 225 22.86 -30.06 -0.54
CA ALA A 225 22.94 -31.23 0.31
C ALA A 225 24.43 -31.46 0.63
N PRO A 226 24.80 -31.69 1.91
CA PRO A 226 26.17 -32.03 2.24
C PRO A 226 26.59 -33.23 1.38
N PRO A 227 27.78 -33.20 0.77
CA PRO A 227 28.21 -34.29 -0.11
C PRO A 227 28.13 -35.61 0.66
N PRO A 228 27.62 -36.70 0.05
CA PRO A 228 27.57 -37.98 0.72
C PRO A 228 28.97 -38.35 1.15
N THR A 229 29.17 -38.47 2.47
CA THR A 229 30.40 -39.01 3.07
C THR A 229 30.71 -40.31 2.36
N ALA A 230 31.73 -40.30 1.51
CA ALA A 230 32.20 -41.49 0.83
C ALA A 230 32.57 -42.52 1.90
N ALA A 231 31.74 -43.56 2.00
CA ALA A 231 32.04 -44.73 2.81
C ALA A 231 33.35 -45.32 2.30
N ARG A 232 34.40 -45.15 3.09
CA ARG A 232 35.72 -45.73 2.86
C ARG A 232 35.60 -47.23 3.10
N LEU A 233 35.48 -48.02 2.04
CA LEU A 233 35.57 -49.48 2.13
C LEU A 233 37.04 -49.88 2.30
N HIS A 234 37.27 -50.75 3.28
CA HIS A 234 38.56 -51.34 3.67
C HIS A 234 39.11 -52.32 2.64
#